data_AF-A0A7J8N3S9-F1
#
_entry.id   AF-A0A7J8N3S9-F1
#
_cell.length_a   1.000
_cell.length_b   1.000
_cell.length_c   1.000
_cell.angle_alpha   90.00
_cell.angle_beta   90.00
_cell.angle_gamma   90.00
#
_symmetry.space_group_name_H-M   'P 1'
#
loop_
_entity.id
_entity.type
_entity.pdbx_description
1 polymer ?
#
loop_
_entity_poly.entity_id
_entity_poly.type
_entity_poly.pdbx_seq_one_letter_code
_entity_poly.pdbx_strand_id
1 'polypeptide(L)'
;MFLEAAARYIRAKHVHSILMLPDGDLDHNNILSNFPLLQHQWQIVESFKAQISQRSRERLLDRGLSVAAYADALAAVAVTDDLDPERVLGLFLEARKNWILHTLTASAGNGNATSSVAISAFCDVLNIIQVTVGQVGELFLHVMNDMPLFYKVILHSPPASQLFGGIPNPDEEVRLWKSFRDKLESVTVMLHKTFISSTCWRWVRDCGAQIISKINGRYLIDTIPSGQELRTAEKLIRLTMESKEVLQESLEWLKSVFGSDIELPWNRIRELVLEGDLDLWNEIFEDAFVRRMKMIIDSGFEDLTRAVNVSDAIHTIVVTSGEKMDFETYLIRPSTGGGVWFAEPNNLKKLGPLLGNRALPEEDNLQSCLNAYFGPE
;
A
#
# COMPACT_ATOMS: atom_id res chain seq x y z
N MET A 1 23.82 0.82 12.45
CA MET A 1 24.47 -0.02 11.42
C MET A 1 24.34 -1.47 11.87
N PHE A 2 23.37 -2.19 11.32
CA PHE A 2 23.05 -3.56 11.66
C PHE A 2 24.01 -4.56 11.00
N LEU A 3 24.43 -4.31 9.76
CA LEU A 3 25.35 -5.20 9.05
C LEU A 3 26.71 -5.25 9.75
N GLU A 4 27.16 -4.12 10.28
CA GLU A 4 28.39 -4.04 11.05
C GLU A 4 28.32 -4.87 12.34
N ALA A 5 27.14 -4.91 12.99
CA ALA A 5 26.90 -5.75 14.16
C ALA A 5 26.92 -7.24 13.78
N ALA A 6 26.27 -7.62 12.68
CA ALA A 6 26.32 -8.98 12.15
C ALA A 6 27.76 -9.41 11.82
N ALA A 7 28.53 -8.55 11.16
CA ALA A 7 29.94 -8.81 10.84
C ALA A 7 30.82 -8.95 12.10
N ARG A 8 30.58 -8.18 13.16
CA ARG A 8 31.26 -8.35 14.47
C ARG A 8 30.91 -9.69 15.10
N TYR A 9 29.64 -10.09 15.09
CA TYR A 9 29.20 -11.38 15.60
C TYR A 9 29.88 -12.55 14.86
N ILE A 10 29.92 -12.52 13.53
CA ILE A 10 30.58 -13.56 12.72
C ILE A 10 32.08 -13.63 13.02
N ARG A 11 32.77 -12.49 13.12
CA ARG A 11 34.20 -12.47 13.51
C ARG A 11 34.43 -13.05 14.89
N ALA A 12 33.61 -12.67 15.88
CA ALA A 12 33.69 -13.23 17.23
C ALA A 12 33.46 -14.75 17.21
N LYS A 13 32.53 -15.23 16.38
CA LYS A 13 32.29 -16.67 16.17
C LYS A 13 33.50 -17.41 15.60
N HIS A 14 34.19 -16.83 14.62
CA HIS A 14 35.40 -17.44 14.07
C HIS A 14 36.52 -17.51 15.10
N VAL A 15 36.78 -16.42 15.82
CA VAL A 15 37.79 -16.39 16.89
C VAL A 15 37.47 -17.41 17.98
N HIS A 16 36.22 -17.44 18.45
CA HIS A 16 35.79 -18.43 19.43
C HIS A 16 35.94 -19.87 18.91
N SER A 17 35.61 -20.12 17.65
CA SER A 17 35.80 -21.44 17.04
C SER A 17 37.27 -21.84 17.04
N ILE A 18 38.20 -20.94 16.69
CA ILE A 18 39.65 -21.20 16.70
C ILE A 18 40.12 -21.56 18.12
N LEU A 19 39.72 -20.78 19.12
CA LEU A 19 40.09 -21.01 20.53
C LEU A 19 39.56 -22.32 21.11
N MET A 20 38.52 -22.89 20.52
CA MET A 20 37.86 -24.11 20.98
C MET A 20 38.24 -25.35 20.16
N LEU A 21 38.99 -25.20 19.06
CA LEU A 21 39.45 -26.34 18.25
C LEU A 21 40.51 -27.15 19.03
N PRO A 22 40.36 -28.48 19.11
CA PRO A 22 41.29 -29.34 19.84
C PRO A 22 42.62 -29.60 19.09
N ASP A 23 42.79 -29.07 17.89
CA ASP A 23 43.85 -29.43 16.93
C ASP A 23 44.97 -28.37 16.80
N GLY A 24 44.93 -27.32 17.63
CA GLY A 24 45.98 -26.31 17.69
C GLY A 24 47.01 -26.59 18.80
N ASP A 25 48.23 -26.04 18.67
CA ASP A 25 49.31 -26.04 19.69
C ASP A 25 48.90 -25.46 21.07
N LEU A 26 47.64 -25.03 21.22
CA LEU A 26 47.06 -24.47 22.43
C LEU A 26 46.20 -25.52 23.12
N ASP A 27 46.69 -26.05 24.25
CA ASP A 27 45.92 -26.95 25.10
C ASP A 27 44.63 -26.24 25.56
N HIS A 28 43.47 -26.80 25.20
CA HIS A 28 42.14 -26.26 25.52
C HIS A 28 41.98 -25.99 27.02
N ASN A 29 42.59 -26.84 27.86
CA ASN A 29 42.59 -26.67 29.32
C ASN A 29 43.36 -25.42 29.76
N ASN A 30 44.41 -25.05 29.02
CA ASN A 30 45.22 -23.86 29.29
C ASN A 30 44.47 -22.57 28.89
N ILE A 31 43.70 -22.59 27.80
CA ILE A 31 42.85 -21.44 27.42
C ILE A 31 41.76 -21.21 28.47
N LEU A 32 41.04 -22.26 28.88
CA LEU A 32 39.97 -22.14 29.87
C LEU A 32 40.50 -21.79 31.27
N SER A 33 41.73 -22.18 31.64
CA SER A 33 42.35 -21.72 32.87
C SER A 33 42.73 -20.23 32.84
N ASN A 34 43.17 -19.72 31.68
CA ASN A 34 43.52 -18.31 31.51
C ASN A 34 42.28 -17.42 31.29
N PHE A 35 41.21 -17.97 30.71
CA PHE A 35 39.96 -17.29 30.39
C PHE A 35 38.75 -18.07 30.91
N PRO A 36 38.57 -18.19 32.25
CA PRO A 36 37.54 -19.04 32.85
C PRO A 36 36.11 -18.59 32.54
N LEU A 37 35.91 -17.34 32.14
CA LEU A 37 34.60 -16.80 31.77
C LEU A 37 34.29 -16.91 30.27
N LEU A 38 35.21 -17.42 29.45
CA LEU A 38 35.07 -17.42 27.99
C LEU A 38 33.80 -18.14 27.53
N GLN A 39 33.49 -19.29 28.13
CA GLN A 39 32.28 -20.04 27.80
C GLN A 39 31.00 -19.30 28.19
N HIS A 40 30.95 -18.69 29.37
CA HIS A 40 29.81 -17.88 29.82
C HIS A 40 29.63 -16.63 28.94
N GLN A 41 30.72 -15.93 28.62
CA GLN A 41 30.70 -14.76 27.75
C GLN A 41 30.25 -15.13 26.32
N TRP A 42 30.66 -16.30 25.82
CA TRP A 42 30.21 -16.78 24.52
C TRP A 42 28.70 -17.00 24.46
N GLN A 43 28.07 -17.51 25.52
CA GLN A 43 26.60 -17.64 25.59
C GLN A 43 25.89 -16.29 25.42
N ILE A 44 26.46 -15.22 25.98
CA ILE A 44 25.93 -13.85 25.80
C ILE A 44 26.11 -13.41 24.34
N VAL A 45 27.29 -13.63 23.76
CA VAL A 45 27.57 -13.27 22.35
C VAL A 45 26.68 -14.05 21.39
N GLU A 46 26.38 -15.31 21.68
CA GLU A 46 25.45 -16.13 20.91
C GLU A 46 24.04 -15.52 20.89
N SER A 47 23.58 -14.98 22.03
CA SER A 47 22.28 -14.31 22.11
C SER A 47 22.18 -13.08 21.19
N PHE A 48 23.31 -12.43 20.86
CA PHE A 48 23.31 -11.28 19.95
C PHE A 48 22.90 -11.67 18.52
N LYS A 49 23.07 -12.92 18.10
CA LYS A 49 22.56 -13.41 16.81
C LYS A 49 21.05 -13.14 16.70
N ALA A 50 20.30 -13.61 17.69
CA ALA A 50 18.84 -13.44 17.73
C ALA A 50 18.45 -11.96 17.85
N GLN A 51 19.17 -11.17 18.66
CA GLN A 51 18.89 -9.75 18.82
C GLN A 51 19.15 -8.95 17.53
N ILE A 52 20.26 -9.18 16.84
CA ILE A 52 20.58 -8.52 15.57
C ILE A 52 19.50 -8.88 14.54
N SER A 53 19.19 -10.17 14.43
CA SER A 53 18.16 -10.72 13.54
C SER A 53 16.78 -10.11 13.80
N GLN A 54 16.36 -10.00 15.06
CA GLN A 54 15.09 -9.40 15.47
C GLN A 54 15.06 -7.90 15.20
N ARG A 55 16.04 -7.14 15.71
CA ARG A 55 16.06 -5.68 15.58
C ARG A 55 16.17 -5.22 14.13
N SER A 56 16.87 -6.00 13.29
CA SER A 56 16.95 -5.72 11.85
C SER A 56 15.61 -5.95 11.15
N ARG A 57 14.79 -6.93 11.58
CA ARG A 57 13.42 -7.11 11.07
C ARG A 57 12.47 -6.02 11.55
N GLU A 58 12.54 -5.65 12.82
CA GLU A 58 11.78 -4.53 13.37
C GLU A 58 12.08 -3.24 12.59
N ARG A 59 13.34 -3.04 12.21
CA ARG A 59 13.76 -1.89 11.38
C ARG A 59 13.05 -1.81 10.04
N LEU A 60 12.61 -2.92 9.46
CA LEU A 60 11.88 -2.93 8.19
C LEU A 60 10.43 -2.45 8.33
N LEU A 61 9.90 -2.45 9.57
CA LEU A 61 8.56 -1.97 9.88
C LEU A 61 8.52 -0.45 10.11
N ASP A 62 9.68 0.18 10.35
CA ASP A 62 9.78 1.63 10.51
C ASP A 62 9.46 2.38 9.20
N ARG A 63 8.70 3.47 9.31
CA ARG A 63 8.31 4.31 8.17
C ARG A 63 9.36 5.40 7.89
N GLY A 64 9.44 5.83 6.62
CA GLY A 64 10.21 7.03 6.22
C GLY A 64 11.73 6.87 6.37
N LEU A 65 12.24 5.65 6.26
CA LEU A 65 13.69 5.43 6.24
C LEU A 65 14.21 5.52 4.81
N SER A 66 15.46 5.95 4.69
CA SER A 66 16.16 5.88 3.42
C SER A 66 16.34 4.43 2.95
N VAL A 67 16.41 4.23 1.63
CA VAL A 67 16.63 2.93 1.02
C VAL A 67 17.92 2.26 1.51
N ALA A 68 18.95 3.07 1.81
CA ALA A 68 20.21 2.58 2.40
C ALA A 68 20.04 1.99 3.80
N ALA A 69 19.12 2.53 4.62
CA ALA A 69 18.84 1.99 5.94
C ALA A 69 18.12 0.64 5.86
N TYR A 70 17.23 0.47 4.88
CA TYR A 70 16.64 -0.84 4.59
C TYR A 70 17.68 -1.83 4.06
N ALA A 71 18.60 -1.39 3.19
CA ALA A 71 19.69 -2.23 2.69
C ALA A 71 20.60 -2.74 3.83
N ASP A 72 20.99 -1.88 4.78
CA ASP A 72 21.78 -2.25 5.97
C ASP A 72 21.06 -3.29 6.84
N ALA A 73 19.75 -3.10 7.08
CA ALA A 73 18.95 -4.04 7.86
C ALA A 73 18.76 -5.38 7.14
N LEU A 74 18.44 -5.37 5.84
CA LEU A 74 18.27 -6.58 5.03
C LEU A 74 19.58 -7.37 4.91
N ALA A 75 20.70 -6.69 4.69
CA ALA A 75 22.03 -7.33 4.64
C ALA A 75 22.40 -7.97 5.98
N ALA A 76 22.09 -7.30 7.10
CA ALA A 76 22.31 -7.86 8.43
C ALA A 76 21.50 -9.14 8.67
N VAL A 77 20.22 -9.14 8.30
CA VAL A 77 19.36 -10.34 8.38
C VAL A 77 19.90 -11.45 7.48
N ALA A 78 20.26 -11.13 6.24
CA ALA A 78 20.79 -12.09 5.28
C ALA A 78 22.05 -12.80 5.80
N VAL A 79 22.99 -12.03 6.36
CA VAL A 79 24.23 -12.56 6.95
C VAL A 79 23.96 -13.34 8.23
N THR A 80 23.07 -12.85 9.10
CA THR A 80 22.85 -13.45 10.42
C THR A 80 22.05 -14.76 10.33
N ASP A 81 21.09 -14.82 9.41
CA ASP A 81 20.17 -15.96 9.28
C ASP A 81 20.46 -16.83 8.05
N ASP A 82 21.59 -16.60 7.37
CA ASP A 82 22.02 -17.33 6.16
C ASP A 82 20.92 -17.36 5.08
N LEU A 83 20.33 -16.19 4.77
CA LEU A 83 19.28 -16.07 3.75
C LEU A 83 19.86 -15.74 2.37
N ASP A 84 19.32 -16.39 1.35
CA ASP A 84 19.55 -16.00 -0.05
C ASP A 84 18.77 -14.72 -0.42
N PRO A 85 19.14 -14.04 -1.53
CA PRO A 85 18.49 -12.80 -1.94
C PRO A 85 16.99 -12.94 -2.23
N GLU A 86 16.50 -14.12 -2.65
CA GLU A 86 15.08 -14.37 -2.90
C GLU A 86 14.27 -14.26 -1.61
N ARG A 87 14.75 -14.92 -0.54
CA ARG A 87 14.12 -14.87 0.78
C ARG A 87 14.22 -13.49 1.40
N VAL A 88 15.29 -12.74 1.15
CA VAL A 88 15.46 -11.37 1.61
C VAL A 88 14.44 -10.44 0.93
N LEU A 89 14.23 -10.56 -0.39
CA LEU A 89 13.18 -9.82 -1.10
C LEU A 89 11.79 -10.16 -0.52
N GLY A 90 11.50 -11.44 -0.32
CA GLY A 90 10.23 -11.87 0.29
C GLY A 90 10.00 -11.28 1.67
N LEU A 91 11.05 -11.23 2.50
CA LEU A 91 11.01 -10.65 3.85
C LEU A 91 10.74 -9.14 3.81
N PHE A 92 11.33 -8.41 2.86
CA PHE A 92 11.04 -6.99 2.67
C PHE A 92 9.58 -6.75 2.27
N LEU A 93 9.08 -7.50 1.28
CA LEU A 93 7.70 -7.39 0.80
C LEU A 93 6.67 -7.76 1.87
N GLU A 94 6.95 -8.77 2.70
CA GLU A 94 6.07 -9.16 3.80
C GLU A 94 6.01 -8.08 4.90
N ALA A 95 7.13 -7.43 5.21
CA ALA A 95 7.15 -6.29 6.13
C ALA A 95 6.25 -5.15 5.62
N ARG A 96 6.31 -4.85 4.31
CA ARG A 96 5.46 -3.83 3.66
C ARG A 96 3.98 -4.22 3.62
N LYS A 97 3.69 -5.50 3.42
CA LYS A 97 2.33 -6.04 3.49
C LYS A 97 1.71 -5.89 4.88
N ASN A 98 2.47 -6.20 5.94
CA ASN A 98 2.02 -5.99 7.32
C ASN A 98 1.73 -4.51 7.61
N TRP A 99 2.53 -3.60 7.04
CA TRP A 99 2.29 -2.17 7.13
C TRP A 99 0.97 -1.76 6.44
N ILE A 100 0.67 -2.28 5.25
CA ILE A 100 -0.61 -2.06 4.57
C ILE A 100 -1.77 -2.54 5.44
N LEU A 101 -1.69 -3.76 5.98
CA LEU A 101 -2.72 -4.32 6.85
C LEU A 101 -2.95 -3.45 8.10
N HIS A 102 -1.89 -2.99 8.75
CA HIS A 102 -1.99 -2.09 9.90
C HIS A 102 -2.65 -0.76 9.53
N THR A 103 -2.31 -0.19 8.37
CA THR A 103 -2.87 1.09 7.89
C THR A 103 -4.38 0.95 7.64
N LEU A 104 -4.79 -0.12 6.96
CA LEU A 104 -6.21 -0.39 6.72
C LEU A 104 -6.98 -0.69 8.02
N THR A 105 -6.39 -1.47 8.94
CA THR A 105 -6.99 -1.82 10.23
C THR A 105 -7.18 -0.60 11.13
N ALA A 106 -6.20 0.31 11.18
CA ALA A 106 -6.30 1.55 11.92
C ALA A 106 -7.45 2.43 11.41
N SER A 107 -7.65 2.48 10.09
CA SER A 107 -8.73 3.24 9.46
C SER A 107 -10.11 2.60 9.66
N ALA A 108 -10.19 1.26 9.67
CA ALA A 108 -11.44 0.52 9.87
C ALA A 108 -11.85 0.37 11.35
N GLY A 109 -10.90 0.44 12.29
CA GLY A 109 -11.13 0.25 13.73
C GLY A 109 -11.82 1.43 14.44
N ASN A 110 -11.85 2.61 13.82
CA ASN A 110 -12.58 3.76 14.34
C ASN A 110 -14.07 3.58 14.02
N GLY A 111 -14.92 3.41 15.03
CA GLY A 111 -16.37 3.17 14.88
C GLY A 111 -17.16 4.21 14.07
N ASN A 112 -16.51 5.31 13.67
CA ASN A 112 -17.00 6.39 12.82
C ASN A 112 -16.16 6.57 11.54
N ALA A 113 -15.67 5.49 10.91
CA ALA A 113 -14.93 5.59 9.66
C ALA A 113 -15.76 6.34 8.60
N THR A 114 -15.37 7.58 8.31
CA THR A 114 -16.02 8.42 7.31
C THR A 114 -15.48 8.07 5.93
N SER A 115 -16.23 8.43 4.89
CA SER A 115 -15.78 8.37 3.49
C SER A 115 -14.39 8.98 3.30
N SER A 116 -14.10 10.14 3.92
CA SER A 116 -12.77 10.78 3.88
C SER A 116 -11.65 9.90 4.48
N VAL A 117 -11.92 9.21 5.60
CA VAL A 117 -10.94 8.30 6.23
C VAL A 117 -10.65 7.10 5.33
N ALA A 118 -11.68 6.53 4.69
CA ALA A 118 -11.50 5.44 3.72
C ALA A 118 -10.66 5.87 2.51
N ILE A 119 -10.96 7.04 1.94
CA ILE A 119 -10.21 7.60 0.81
C ILE A 119 -8.74 7.83 1.19
N SER A 120 -8.49 8.46 2.34
CA SER A 120 -7.13 8.67 2.84
C SER A 120 -6.39 7.34 3.03
N ALA A 121 -7.04 6.31 3.56
CA ALA A 121 -6.43 5.00 3.72
C ALA A 121 -6.06 4.35 2.38
N PHE A 122 -6.91 4.49 1.36
CA PHE A 122 -6.62 3.98 0.01
C PHE A 122 -5.43 4.72 -0.62
N CYS A 123 -5.37 6.05 -0.49
CA CYS A 123 -4.23 6.85 -0.94
C CYS A 123 -2.94 6.47 -0.20
N ASP A 124 -2.98 6.29 1.13
CA ASP A 124 -1.83 5.89 1.93
C ASP A 124 -1.31 4.51 1.53
N VAL A 125 -2.20 3.54 1.32
CA VAL A 125 -1.81 2.20 0.88
C VAL A 125 -1.23 2.22 -0.53
N LEU A 126 -1.81 3.02 -1.43
CA LEU A 126 -1.27 3.20 -2.77
C LEU A 126 0.16 3.76 -2.73
N ASN A 127 0.40 4.76 -1.87
CA ASN A 127 1.73 5.31 -1.66
C ASN A 127 2.72 4.24 -1.18
N ILE A 128 2.31 3.41 -0.22
CA ILE A 128 3.14 2.30 0.28
C ILE A 128 3.48 1.34 -0.87
N ILE A 129 2.52 0.99 -1.72
CA ILE A 129 2.74 0.11 -2.88
C ILE A 129 3.76 0.73 -3.84
N GLN A 130 3.55 1.98 -4.26
CA GLN A 130 4.41 2.64 -5.24
C GLN A 130 5.86 2.80 -4.74
N VAL A 131 6.01 3.29 -3.50
CA VAL A 131 7.32 3.43 -2.85
C VAL A 131 7.99 2.06 -2.70
N THR A 132 7.25 1.02 -2.30
CA THR A 132 7.83 -0.32 -2.14
C THR A 132 8.36 -0.86 -3.46
N VAL A 133 7.61 -0.74 -4.56
CA VAL A 133 8.08 -1.23 -5.87
C VAL A 133 9.30 -0.45 -6.36
N GLY A 134 9.33 0.88 -6.15
CA GLY A 134 10.51 1.70 -6.43
C GLY A 134 11.74 1.25 -5.64
N GLN A 135 11.57 1.05 -4.34
CA GLN A 135 12.63 0.58 -3.45
C GLN A 135 13.11 -0.84 -3.78
N VAL A 136 12.23 -1.75 -4.23
CA VAL A 136 12.66 -3.06 -4.73
C VAL A 136 13.56 -2.90 -5.95
N GLY A 137 13.21 -1.99 -6.86
CA GLY A 137 14.06 -1.62 -7.99
C GLY A 137 15.45 -1.17 -7.53
N GLU A 138 15.52 -0.22 -6.62
CA GLU A 138 16.79 0.30 -6.08
C GLU A 138 17.63 -0.76 -5.35
N LEU A 139 16.97 -1.62 -4.57
CA LEU A 139 17.64 -2.60 -3.72
C LEU A 139 18.15 -3.79 -4.53
N PHE A 140 17.36 -4.30 -5.49
CA PHE A 140 17.58 -5.61 -6.08
C PHE A 140 17.72 -5.63 -7.60
N LEU A 141 17.19 -4.64 -8.32
CA LEU A 141 17.19 -4.68 -9.77
C LEU A 141 18.53 -4.22 -10.34
N HIS A 142 19.17 -5.11 -11.10
CA HIS A 142 20.36 -4.74 -11.85
C HIS A 142 19.96 -3.98 -13.11
N VAL A 143 20.44 -2.74 -13.22
CA VAL A 143 20.15 -1.86 -14.35
C VAL A 143 21.45 -1.35 -14.93
N MET A 144 21.58 -1.43 -16.26
CA MET A 144 22.80 -1.10 -17.01
C MET A 144 24.00 -1.93 -16.51
N ASN A 145 24.94 -1.29 -15.81
CA ASN A 145 26.15 -1.91 -15.24
C ASN A 145 26.30 -1.66 -13.73
N ASP A 146 25.31 -1.01 -13.09
CA ASP A 146 25.43 -0.65 -11.69
C ASP A 146 24.91 -1.77 -10.79
N MET A 147 25.67 -2.09 -9.75
CA MET A 147 25.28 -3.13 -8.79
C MET A 147 24.12 -2.61 -7.92
N PRO A 148 23.06 -3.40 -7.69
CA PRO A 148 21.94 -2.95 -6.87
C PRO A 148 22.37 -2.72 -5.41
N LEU A 149 21.65 -1.84 -4.70
CA LEU A 149 22.12 -1.33 -3.41
C LEU A 149 22.29 -2.43 -2.35
N PHE A 150 21.41 -3.44 -2.33
CA PHE A 150 21.53 -4.57 -1.41
C PHE A 150 22.86 -5.31 -1.57
N TYR A 151 23.24 -5.62 -2.81
CA TYR A 151 24.49 -6.33 -3.13
C TYR A 151 25.71 -5.48 -2.82
N LYS A 152 25.66 -4.17 -3.12
CA LYS A 152 26.70 -3.23 -2.72
C LYS A 152 26.93 -3.24 -1.21
N VAL A 153 25.86 -3.23 -0.43
CA VAL A 153 25.94 -3.18 1.03
C VAL A 153 26.42 -4.50 1.62
N ILE A 154 25.85 -5.63 1.23
CA ILE A 154 26.17 -6.95 1.82
C ILE A 154 27.58 -7.45 1.44
N LEU A 155 28.05 -7.14 0.22
CA LEU A 155 29.38 -7.56 -0.26
C LEU A 155 30.47 -6.55 0.09
N HIS A 156 30.10 -5.35 0.57
CA HIS A 156 31.07 -4.39 1.07
C HIS A 156 31.69 -4.89 2.37
N SER A 157 33.02 -4.90 2.44
CA SER A 157 33.72 -5.20 3.67
C SER A 157 35.02 -4.42 3.77
N PRO A 158 35.35 -3.93 4.98
CA PRO A 158 36.67 -3.37 5.25
C PRO A 158 37.79 -4.39 4.98
N PRO A 159 39.01 -3.92 4.63
CA PRO A 159 40.19 -4.78 4.54
C PRO A 159 40.42 -5.58 5.83
N ALA A 160 40.92 -6.82 5.68
CA ALA A 160 41.16 -7.71 6.82
C ALA A 160 42.12 -7.11 7.87
N SER A 161 43.06 -6.27 7.44
CA SER A 161 43.95 -5.53 8.34
C SER A 161 43.22 -4.57 9.30
N GLN A 162 42.10 -3.98 8.86
CA GLN A 162 41.25 -3.16 9.72
C GLN A 162 40.39 -4.01 10.65
N LEU A 163 40.01 -5.21 10.22
CA LEU A 163 39.14 -6.11 10.97
C LEU A 163 39.87 -6.85 12.10
N PHE A 164 41.15 -7.17 11.90
CA PHE A 164 41.95 -8.01 12.80
C PHE A 164 43.28 -7.38 13.25
N GLY A 165 43.53 -6.10 12.97
CA GLY A 165 44.83 -5.45 13.26
C GLY A 165 45.25 -5.41 14.73
N GLY A 166 44.35 -5.72 15.66
CA GLY A 166 44.64 -5.87 17.10
C GLY A 166 45.02 -7.28 17.54
N ILE A 167 44.98 -8.27 16.65
CA ILE A 167 45.27 -9.68 16.96
C ILE A 167 46.70 -10.01 16.48
N PRO A 168 47.55 -10.61 17.32
CA PRO A 168 48.88 -11.07 16.89
C PRO A 168 48.75 -12.27 15.96
N ASN A 169 49.44 -12.25 14.81
CA ASN A 169 49.45 -13.31 13.79
C ASN A 169 48.04 -13.78 13.36
N PRO A 170 47.18 -12.91 12.80
CA PRO A 170 45.77 -13.20 12.55
C PRO A 170 45.52 -14.09 11.30
N ASP A 171 46.49 -14.91 10.90
CA ASP A 171 46.45 -15.63 9.62
C ASP A 171 45.24 -16.56 9.52
N GLU A 172 44.89 -17.22 10.63
CA GLU A 172 43.78 -18.17 10.71
C GLU A 172 42.42 -17.46 10.73
N GLU A 173 42.29 -16.36 11.48
CA GLU A 173 41.09 -15.51 11.49
C GLU A 173 40.83 -14.91 10.11
N VAL A 174 41.88 -14.43 9.45
CA VAL A 174 41.82 -13.89 8.08
C VAL A 174 41.41 -14.98 7.10
N ARG A 175 41.93 -16.21 7.26
CA ARG A 175 41.54 -17.37 6.43
C ARG A 175 40.06 -17.72 6.59
N LEU A 176 39.57 -17.82 7.82
CA LEU A 176 38.14 -18.10 8.09
C LEU A 176 37.24 -16.96 7.61
N TRP A 177 37.66 -15.71 7.76
CA TRP A 177 36.92 -14.56 7.24
C TRP A 177 36.82 -14.59 5.71
N LYS A 178 37.92 -14.87 5.01
CA LYS A 178 37.91 -15.03 3.55
C LYS A 178 36.98 -16.16 3.11
N SER A 179 37.08 -17.33 3.74
CA SER A 179 36.19 -18.47 3.44
C SER A 179 34.71 -18.12 3.64
N PHE A 180 34.37 -17.41 4.72
CA PHE A 180 33.02 -16.90 4.93
C PHE A 180 32.59 -15.91 3.84
N ARG A 181 33.48 -15.02 3.41
CA ARG A 181 33.22 -14.06 2.34
C ARG A 181 33.01 -14.74 0.99
N ASP A 182 33.82 -15.72 0.65
CA ASP A 182 33.68 -16.53 -0.57
C ASP A 182 32.34 -17.28 -0.56
N LYS A 183 31.95 -17.85 0.59
CA LYS A 183 30.64 -18.46 0.78
C LYS A 183 29.51 -17.44 0.60
N LEU A 184 29.61 -16.28 1.24
CA LEU A 184 28.61 -15.23 1.14
C LEU A 184 28.43 -14.76 -0.31
N GLU A 185 29.53 -14.56 -1.04
CA GLU A 185 29.52 -14.20 -2.47
C GLU A 185 28.90 -15.31 -3.33
N SER A 186 29.18 -16.58 -3.04
CA SER A 186 28.60 -17.71 -3.77
C SER A 186 27.08 -17.85 -3.60
N VAL A 187 26.54 -17.45 -2.44
CA VAL A 187 25.09 -17.51 -2.14
C VAL A 187 24.37 -16.23 -2.58
N THR A 188 25.06 -15.10 -2.58
CA THR A 188 24.50 -13.78 -2.88
C THR A 188 24.47 -13.52 -4.39
N VAL A 189 23.78 -14.39 -5.11
CA VAL A 189 23.60 -14.30 -6.57
C VAL A 189 22.55 -13.24 -6.90
N MET A 190 22.83 -12.42 -7.92
CA MET A 190 21.88 -11.38 -8.34
C MET A 190 20.57 -11.99 -8.85
N LEU A 191 19.46 -11.44 -8.35
CA LEU A 191 18.13 -11.84 -8.78
C LEU A 191 17.89 -11.49 -10.25
N HIS A 192 17.31 -12.44 -10.98
CA HIS A 192 16.86 -12.19 -12.34
C HIS A 192 15.69 -11.20 -12.36
N LYS A 193 15.70 -10.30 -13.35
CA LYS A 193 14.66 -9.29 -13.52
C LYS A 193 13.24 -9.88 -13.59
N THR A 194 13.06 -11.01 -14.28
CA THR A 194 11.78 -11.71 -14.41
C THR A 194 11.27 -12.25 -13.07
N PHE A 195 12.18 -12.73 -12.21
CA PHE A 195 11.83 -13.16 -10.85
C PHE A 195 11.36 -11.98 -10.00
N ILE A 196 12.08 -10.86 -10.04
CA ILE A 196 11.70 -9.62 -9.33
C ILE A 196 10.32 -9.17 -9.80
N SER A 197 10.13 -9.04 -11.12
CA SER A 197 8.87 -8.62 -11.73
C SER A 197 7.71 -9.52 -11.29
N SER A 198 7.82 -10.84 -11.47
CA SER A 198 6.75 -11.77 -11.08
C SER A 198 6.43 -11.77 -9.58
N THR A 199 7.44 -11.54 -8.74
CA THR A 199 7.28 -11.46 -7.28
C THR A 199 6.61 -10.16 -6.86
N CYS A 200 7.02 -9.02 -7.43
CA CYS A 200 6.35 -7.74 -7.23
C CYS A 200 4.90 -7.78 -7.73
N TRP A 201 4.65 -8.39 -8.88
CA TRP A 201 3.30 -8.59 -9.43
C TRP A 201 2.40 -9.35 -8.47
N ARG A 202 2.87 -10.50 -7.98
CA ARG A 202 2.12 -11.31 -7.01
C ARG A 202 1.84 -10.51 -5.74
N TRP A 203 2.84 -9.79 -5.24
CA TRP A 203 2.71 -8.97 -4.05
C TRP A 203 1.68 -7.84 -4.22
N VAL A 204 1.70 -7.11 -5.34
CA VAL A 204 0.72 -6.05 -5.61
C VAL A 204 -0.71 -6.61 -5.66
N ARG A 205 -0.91 -7.77 -6.29
CA ARG A 205 -2.22 -8.44 -6.32
C ARG A 205 -2.67 -8.87 -4.93
N ASP A 206 -1.77 -9.44 -4.13
CA ASP A 206 -2.05 -9.82 -2.74
C ASP A 206 -2.40 -8.59 -1.88
N CYS A 207 -1.76 -7.45 -2.12
CA CYS A 207 -2.12 -6.18 -1.49
C CYS A 207 -3.49 -5.69 -1.93
N GLY A 208 -3.80 -5.74 -3.23
CA GLY A 208 -5.12 -5.39 -3.76
C GLY A 208 -6.25 -6.21 -3.12
N ALA A 209 -6.04 -7.52 -3.02
CA ALA A 209 -6.99 -8.41 -2.35
C ALA A 209 -7.21 -8.02 -0.88
N GLN A 210 -6.19 -7.56 -0.15
CA GLN A 210 -6.34 -7.09 1.23
C GLN A 210 -7.09 -5.76 1.33
N ILE A 211 -6.84 -4.82 0.41
CA ILE A 211 -7.53 -3.51 0.39
C ILE A 211 -9.03 -3.68 0.22
N ILE A 212 -9.44 -4.65 -0.61
CA ILE A 212 -10.85 -4.95 -0.90
C ILE A 212 -11.42 -6.03 0.03
N SER A 213 -10.63 -6.58 0.94
CA SER A 213 -11.09 -7.58 1.90
C SER A 213 -11.94 -6.96 3.03
N LYS A 214 -12.69 -7.81 3.74
CA LYS A 214 -13.40 -7.38 4.95
C LYS A 214 -12.42 -7.19 6.08
N ILE A 215 -12.43 -6.00 6.69
CA ILE A 215 -11.65 -5.67 7.87
C ILE A 215 -12.63 -5.46 9.01
N ASN A 216 -12.49 -6.22 10.09
CA ASN A 216 -13.46 -6.25 11.20
C ASN A 216 -14.91 -6.48 10.73
N GLY A 217 -15.10 -7.29 9.69
CA GLY A 217 -16.40 -7.68 9.15
C GLY A 217 -17.04 -6.69 8.17
N ARG A 218 -16.40 -5.55 7.88
CA ARG A 218 -16.92 -4.52 6.95
C ARG A 218 -15.93 -4.28 5.81
N TYR A 219 -16.42 -3.90 4.63
CA TYR A 219 -15.56 -3.39 3.57
C TYR A 219 -15.31 -1.90 3.79
N LEU A 220 -14.07 -1.45 3.66
CA LEU A 220 -13.74 -0.04 3.85
C LEU A 220 -14.45 0.84 2.80
N ILE A 221 -14.66 0.32 1.58
CA ILE A 221 -15.37 1.02 0.52
C ILE A 221 -16.86 1.27 0.83
N ASP A 222 -17.46 0.48 1.74
CA ASP A 222 -18.88 0.65 2.10
C ASP A 222 -19.15 1.92 2.90
N THR A 223 -18.11 2.57 3.43
CA THR A 223 -18.24 3.85 4.13
C THR A 223 -18.51 5.02 3.18
N ILE A 224 -18.40 4.81 1.86
CA ILE A 224 -18.70 5.80 0.83
C ILE A 224 -20.18 5.67 0.45
N PRO A 225 -21.07 6.60 0.86
CA PRO A 225 -22.51 6.42 0.76
C PRO A 225 -23.09 6.81 -0.61
N SER A 226 -22.42 7.68 -1.37
CA SER A 226 -22.99 8.29 -2.58
C SER A 226 -22.07 8.16 -3.80
N GLY A 227 -22.67 8.17 -5.00
CA GLY A 227 -21.92 8.15 -6.26
C GLY A 227 -21.02 9.37 -6.45
N GLN A 228 -21.42 10.54 -5.93
CA GLN A 228 -20.60 11.75 -5.98
C GLN A 228 -19.32 11.63 -5.12
N GLU A 229 -19.44 11.03 -3.93
CA GLU A 229 -18.28 10.75 -3.09
C GLU A 229 -17.41 9.65 -3.69
N LEU A 230 -18.00 8.65 -4.35
CA LEU A 230 -17.26 7.61 -5.06
C LEU A 230 -16.44 8.19 -6.23
N ARG A 231 -17.02 9.13 -6.99
CA ARG A 231 -16.30 9.89 -8.03
C ARG A 231 -15.17 10.74 -7.44
N THR A 232 -15.41 11.36 -6.29
CA THR A 232 -14.39 12.15 -5.58
C THR A 232 -13.25 11.25 -5.11
N ALA A 233 -13.57 10.08 -4.56
CA ALA A 233 -12.61 9.05 -4.16
C ALA A 233 -11.75 8.60 -5.34
N GLU A 234 -12.37 8.23 -6.47
CA GLU A 234 -11.65 7.86 -7.69
C GLU A 234 -10.69 8.96 -8.13
N LYS A 235 -11.17 10.21 -8.21
CA LYS A 235 -10.34 11.35 -8.62
C LYS A 235 -9.13 11.51 -7.70
N LEU A 236 -9.32 11.44 -6.38
CA LEU A 236 -8.22 11.59 -5.41
C LEU A 236 -7.22 10.44 -5.49
N ILE A 237 -7.68 9.20 -5.61
CA ILE A 237 -6.82 8.02 -5.72
C ILE A 237 -5.98 8.08 -7.01
N ARG A 238 -6.58 8.47 -8.15
CA ARG A 238 -5.86 8.65 -9.41
C ARG A 238 -4.81 9.77 -9.33
N LEU A 239 -5.17 10.91 -8.74
CA LEU A 239 -4.22 12.00 -8.50
C LEU A 239 -3.05 11.56 -7.61
N THR A 240 -3.32 10.74 -6.58
CA THR A 240 -2.26 10.16 -5.74
C THR A 240 -1.35 9.24 -6.55
N MET A 241 -1.92 8.40 -7.43
CA MET A 241 -1.16 7.49 -8.29
C MET A 241 -0.17 8.20 -9.21
N GLU A 242 -0.57 9.36 -9.72
CA GLU A 242 0.24 10.17 -10.63
C GLU A 242 1.16 11.16 -9.89
N SER A 243 1.07 11.24 -8.56
CA SER A 243 1.83 12.20 -7.77
C SER A 243 3.32 11.89 -7.80
N LYS A 244 4.11 12.90 -8.17
CA LYS A 244 5.58 12.85 -8.16
C LYS A 244 6.14 12.87 -6.74
N GLU A 245 5.44 13.50 -5.80
CA GLU A 245 5.89 13.73 -4.42
C GLU A 245 6.10 12.41 -3.66
N VAL A 246 5.26 11.42 -3.95
CA VAL A 246 5.30 10.09 -3.34
C VAL A 246 6.61 9.37 -3.65
N LEU A 247 7.18 9.61 -4.83
CA LEU A 247 8.36 8.92 -5.34
C LEU A 247 9.62 9.77 -5.30
N GLN A 248 9.61 10.86 -4.52
CA GLN A 248 10.70 11.83 -4.45
C GLN A 248 12.05 11.19 -4.10
N GLU A 249 12.08 10.20 -3.18
CA GLU A 249 13.32 9.50 -2.80
C GLU A 249 13.90 8.66 -3.94
N SER A 250 13.04 8.03 -4.74
CA SER A 250 13.45 7.19 -5.87
C SER A 250 13.78 8.00 -7.13
N LEU A 251 13.52 9.32 -7.15
CA LEU A 251 13.81 10.15 -8.32
C LEU A 251 15.29 10.19 -8.65
N GLU A 252 16.17 10.29 -7.67
CA GLU A 252 17.62 10.35 -7.91
C GLU A 252 18.14 9.04 -8.54
N TRP A 253 17.65 7.90 -8.05
CA TRP A 253 17.94 6.61 -8.67
C TRP A 253 17.41 6.53 -10.10
N LEU A 254 16.16 6.91 -10.33
CA LEU A 254 15.57 6.88 -11.67
C LEU A 254 16.30 7.84 -12.63
N LYS A 255 16.69 9.04 -12.19
CA LYS A 255 17.51 9.96 -13.00
C LYS A 255 18.86 9.35 -13.36
N SER A 256 19.50 8.65 -12.43
CA SER A 256 20.74 7.92 -12.69
C SER A 256 20.55 6.82 -13.74
N VAL A 257 19.43 6.10 -13.69
CA VAL A 257 19.10 5.02 -14.63
C VAL A 257 18.75 5.53 -16.03
N PHE A 258 17.90 6.55 -16.14
CA PHE A 258 17.35 7.03 -17.41
C PHE A 258 18.15 8.20 -18.02
N GLY A 259 19.01 8.86 -17.24
CA GLY A 259 19.83 9.98 -17.69
C GLY A 259 19.06 11.28 -17.98
N SER A 260 17.78 11.36 -17.59
CA SER A 260 16.91 12.50 -17.85
C SER A 260 16.04 12.84 -16.64
N ASP A 261 15.53 14.07 -16.59
CA ASP A 261 14.46 14.41 -15.65
C ASP A 261 13.19 13.62 -15.99
N ILE A 262 12.49 13.17 -14.95
CA ILE A 262 11.33 12.30 -15.09
C ILE A 262 10.09 13.04 -14.62
N GLU A 263 9.12 13.14 -15.54
CA GLU A 263 7.82 13.75 -15.30
C GLU A 263 6.86 12.79 -14.61
N LEU A 264 6.85 11.52 -15.03
CA LEU A 264 5.96 10.46 -14.52
C LEU A 264 6.79 9.31 -13.94
N PRO A 265 7.22 9.40 -12.66
CA PRO A 265 8.14 8.43 -12.06
C PRO A 265 7.51 7.05 -11.94
N TRP A 266 6.21 6.98 -11.64
CA TRP A 266 5.51 5.71 -11.49
C TRP A 266 5.50 4.89 -12.79
N ASN A 267 5.27 5.53 -13.94
CA ASN A 267 5.29 4.85 -15.24
C ASN A 267 6.67 4.23 -15.53
N ARG A 268 7.74 4.95 -15.19
CA ARG A 268 9.12 4.44 -15.36
C ARG A 268 9.43 3.29 -14.41
N ILE A 269 9.01 3.37 -13.15
CA ILE A 269 9.16 2.27 -12.19
C ILE A 269 8.41 1.02 -12.68
N ARG A 270 7.19 1.20 -13.17
CA ARG A 270 6.38 0.11 -13.70
C ARG A 270 7.04 -0.57 -14.90
N GLU A 271 7.48 0.20 -15.90
CA GLU A 271 8.19 -0.32 -17.06
C GLU A 271 9.46 -1.09 -16.66
N LEU A 272 10.18 -0.56 -15.67
CA LEU A 272 11.49 -1.07 -15.27
C LEU A 272 11.39 -2.31 -14.37
N VAL A 273 10.52 -2.29 -13.36
CA VAL A 273 10.43 -3.32 -12.30
C VAL A 273 9.36 -4.37 -12.61
N LEU A 274 8.21 -3.97 -13.16
CA LEU A 274 7.05 -4.84 -13.37
C LEU A 274 6.94 -5.39 -14.81
N GLU A 275 7.77 -4.92 -15.74
CA GLU A 275 7.83 -5.40 -17.13
C GLU A 275 6.46 -5.44 -17.85
N GLY A 276 5.53 -4.53 -17.52
CA GLY A 276 4.21 -4.53 -18.15
C GLY A 276 3.37 -3.29 -17.84
N ASP A 277 2.24 -3.18 -18.56
CA ASP A 277 1.30 -2.06 -18.48
C ASP A 277 0.34 -2.18 -17.28
N LEU A 278 0.87 -2.54 -16.11
CA LEU A 278 0.07 -2.63 -14.89
C LEU A 278 -0.65 -1.31 -14.59
N ASP A 279 -1.96 -1.29 -14.72
CA ASP A 279 -2.78 -0.24 -14.14
C ASP A 279 -3.20 -0.66 -12.73
N LEU A 280 -2.62 -0.01 -11.71
CA LEU A 280 -2.97 -0.25 -10.32
C LEU A 280 -4.47 0.01 -10.07
N TRP A 281 -5.09 0.92 -10.81
CA TRP A 281 -6.52 1.18 -10.68
C TRP A 281 -7.33 -0.06 -11.08
N ASN A 282 -7.06 -0.60 -12.27
CA ASN A 282 -7.80 -1.73 -12.82
C ASN A 282 -7.62 -2.99 -11.96
N GLU A 283 -6.39 -3.27 -11.49
CA GLU A 283 -6.13 -4.47 -10.68
C GLU A 283 -6.64 -4.37 -9.24
N ILE A 284 -6.69 -3.17 -8.64
CA ILE A 284 -6.98 -3.02 -7.20
C ILE A 284 -8.38 -2.48 -6.95
N PHE A 285 -8.79 -1.43 -7.66
CA PHE A 285 -9.94 -0.61 -7.28
C PHE A 285 -11.14 -0.75 -8.21
N GLU A 286 -10.95 -0.93 -9.52
CA GLU A 286 -12.01 -0.84 -10.53
C GLU A 286 -13.21 -1.73 -10.19
N ASP A 287 -12.98 -3.04 -10.01
CA ASP A 287 -14.06 -3.98 -9.70
C ASP A 287 -14.78 -3.64 -8.37
N ALA A 288 -14.04 -3.22 -7.35
CA ALA A 288 -14.62 -2.85 -6.06
C ALA A 288 -15.49 -1.58 -6.17
N PHE A 289 -15.02 -0.57 -6.90
CA PHE A 289 -15.74 0.68 -7.13
C PHE A 289 -16.99 0.44 -7.97
N VAL A 290 -16.91 -0.36 -9.03
CA VAL A 290 -18.06 -0.74 -9.85
C VAL A 290 -19.10 -1.49 -9.00
N ARG A 291 -18.66 -2.45 -8.16
CA ARG A 291 -19.57 -3.15 -7.24
C ARG A 291 -20.22 -2.19 -6.24
N ARG A 292 -19.47 -1.24 -5.68
CA ARG A 292 -20.03 -0.24 -4.76
C ARG A 292 -21.05 0.67 -5.44
N MET A 293 -20.77 1.13 -6.66
CA MET A 293 -21.70 1.97 -7.42
C MET A 293 -23.01 1.24 -7.70
N LYS A 294 -22.96 -0.04 -8.09
CA LYS A 294 -24.15 -0.88 -8.28
C LYS A 294 -25.00 -0.94 -7.01
N MET A 295 -24.38 -1.22 -5.86
CA MET A 295 -25.09 -1.25 -4.57
C MET A 295 -25.76 0.08 -4.22
N ILE A 296 -25.10 1.21 -4.48
CA ILE A 296 -25.67 2.55 -4.25
C ILE A 296 -26.89 2.76 -5.15
N ILE A 297 -26.78 2.44 -6.44
CA ILE A 297 -27.88 2.56 -7.41
C ILE A 297 -29.08 1.69 -7.00
N ASP A 298 -28.84 0.42 -6.67
CA ASP A 298 -29.88 -0.52 -6.26
C ASP A 298 -30.61 -0.01 -5.02
N SER A 299 -29.87 0.48 -4.00
CA SER A 299 -30.47 1.07 -2.80
C SER A 299 -31.30 2.33 -3.10
N GLY A 300 -30.86 3.17 -4.03
CA GLY A 300 -31.60 4.36 -4.47
C GLY A 300 -32.92 3.99 -5.17
N PHE A 301 -32.93 2.94 -6.00
CA PHE A 301 -34.15 2.44 -6.64
C PHE A 301 -35.12 1.81 -5.64
N GLU A 302 -34.63 1.08 -4.64
CA GLU A 302 -35.46 0.54 -3.56
C GLU A 302 -36.14 1.66 -2.75
N ASP A 303 -35.39 2.71 -2.41
CA ASP A 303 -35.92 3.87 -1.69
C ASP A 303 -36.94 4.64 -2.53
N LEU A 304 -36.70 4.81 -3.84
CA LEU A 304 -37.68 5.40 -4.76
C LEU A 304 -38.95 4.54 -4.84
N THR A 305 -38.82 3.22 -4.95
CA THR A 305 -39.96 2.30 -4.99
C THR A 305 -40.78 2.37 -3.70
N ARG A 306 -40.12 2.54 -2.55
CA ARG A 306 -40.80 2.71 -1.25
C ARG A 306 -41.48 4.09 -1.13
N ALA A 307 -40.83 5.13 -1.63
CA ALA A 307 -41.35 6.50 -1.59
C ALA A 307 -42.55 6.70 -2.53
N VAL A 308 -42.51 6.06 -3.70
CA VAL A 308 -43.64 6.00 -4.63
C VAL A 308 -44.61 4.93 -4.11
N ASN A 309 -45.43 5.29 -3.12
CA ASN A 309 -46.54 4.43 -2.69
C ASN A 309 -47.63 4.45 -3.77
N VAL A 310 -47.42 3.69 -4.84
CA VAL A 310 -48.35 3.54 -5.97
C VAL A 310 -49.76 3.18 -5.46
N SER A 311 -49.85 2.43 -4.36
CA SER A 311 -51.12 2.07 -3.73
C SER A 311 -51.85 3.29 -3.16
N ASP A 312 -51.17 4.18 -2.44
CA ASP A 312 -51.79 5.41 -1.89
C ASP A 312 -52.13 6.42 -2.98
N ALA A 313 -51.29 6.52 -4.03
CA ALA A 313 -51.56 7.37 -5.19
C ALA A 313 -52.79 6.87 -5.98
N ILE A 314 -52.95 5.56 -6.13
CA ILE A 314 -54.14 4.97 -6.76
C ILE A 314 -55.37 5.13 -5.85
N HIS A 315 -55.24 4.93 -4.54
CA HIS A 315 -56.35 5.11 -3.61
C HIS A 315 -56.83 6.55 -3.53
N THR A 316 -55.95 7.55 -3.63
CA THR A 316 -56.37 8.96 -3.69
C THR A 316 -57.12 9.29 -4.98
N ILE A 317 -56.74 8.71 -6.13
CA ILE A 317 -57.50 8.83 -7.39
C ILE A 317 -58.89 8.16 -7.27
N VAL A 318 -58.96 6.98 -6.65
CA VAL A 318 -60.20 6.21 -6.48
C VAL A 318 -61.13 6.84 -5.43
N VAL A 319 -60.61 7.45 -4.37
CA VAL A 319 -61.43 8.10 -3.33
C VAL A 319 -62.07 9.40 -3.84
N THR A 320 -61.45 10.10 -4.80
CA THR A 320 -62.11 11.22 -5.51
C THR A 320 -63.17 10.77 -6.52
N SER A 321 -63.24 9.48 -6.86
CA SER A 321 -64.20 8.87 -7.79
C SER A 321 -65.51 8.45 -7.10
N GLY A 322 -66.00 9.27 -6.17
CA GLY A 322 -67.35 9.11 -5.58
C GLY A 322 -68.48 9.60 -6.49
N GLU A 323 -68.16 10.35 -7.54
CA GLU A 323 -69.10 10.73 -8.60
C GLU A 323 -68.78 9.93 -9.86
N LYS A 324 -69.81 9.29 -10.42
CA LYS A 324 -69.77 8.54 -11.68
C LYS A 324 -69.29 9.48 -12.80
N MET A 325 -68.00 9.50 -13.06
CA MET A 325 -67.42 10.28 -14.15
C MET A 325 -67.20 9.36 -15.34
N ASP A 326 -67.91 9.61 -16.44
CA ASP A 326 -67.74 8.88 -17.69
C ASP A 326 -66.29 9.05 -18.19
N PHE A 327 -65.61 7.92 -18.36
CA PHE A 327 -64.19 7.83 -18.73
C PHE A 327 -63.89 8.52 -20.08
N GLU A 328 -64.87 8.57 -20.97
CA GLU A 328 -64.80 9.30 -22.24
C GLU A 328 -64.68 10.82 -22.05
N THR A 329 -65.31 11.39 -21.02
CA THR A 329 -65.31 12.84 -20.76
C THR A 329 -63.95 13.33 -20.22
N TYR A 330 -63.19 12.46 -19.57
CA TYR A 330 -61.86 12.78 -19.04
C TYR A 330 -60.81 12.87 -20.15
N LEU A 331 -60.91 12.01 -21.17
CA LEU A 331 -60.01 11.99 -22.34
C LEU A 331 -60.22 13.17 -23.30
N ILE A 332 -61.38 13.82 -23.26
CA ILE A 332 -61.74 14.92 -24.16
C ILE A 332 -61.48 16.30 -23.52
N ARG A 333 -61.08 16.36 -22.25
CA ARG A 333 -60.80 17.63 -21.58
C ARG A 333 -59.50 18.24 -22.16
N PRO A 334 -59.51 19.49 -22.66
CA PRO A 334 -58.28 20.13 -23.09
C PRO A 334 -57.37 20.28 -21.87
N SER A 335 -56.18 19.69 -21.94
CA SER A 335 -55.15 19.79 -20.91
C SER A 335 -54.60 21.21 -20.86
N THR A 336 -55.21 22.08 -20.07
CA THR A 336 -54.64 23.38 -19.69
C THR A 336 -53.86 23.33 -18.37
N GLY A 337 -53.42 22.15 -17.95
CA GLY A 337 -52.68 21.99 -16.70
C GLY A 337 -51.93 20.68 -16.64
N GLY A 338 -50.79 20.61 -17.34
CA GLY A 338 -49.79 19.59 -17.10
C GLY A 338 -49.14 19.84 -15.75
N GLY A 339 -49.59 19.18 -14.69
CA GLY A 339 -49.11 19.51 -13.35
C GLY A 339 -49.66 18.61 -12.25
N VAL A 340 -49.42 17.31 -12.35
CA VAL A 340 -49.64 16.39 -11.20
C VAL A 340 -48.39 15.56 -10.89
N TRP A 341 -47.47 15.42 -11.84
CA TRP A 341 -46.25 14.62 -11.64
C TRP A 341 -45.08 15.37 -10.97
N PHE A 342 -45.18 16.68 -10.79
CA PHE A 342 -44.11 17.53 -10.21
C PHE A 342 -44.62 18.49 -9.13
N ALA A 343 -45.53 18.05 -8.27
CA ALA A 343 -45.87 18.83 -7.08
C ALA A 343 -44.83 18.58 -5.97
N GLU A 344 -43.97 19.57 -5.70
CA GLU A 344 -43.12 19.60 -4.51
C GLU A 344 -43.98 19.51 -3.23
N PRO A 345 -43.54 18.78 -2.19
CA PRO A 345 -44.31 18.65 -0.97
C PRO A 345 -44.25 19.94 -0.16
N ASN A 346 -45.27 20.78 -0.30
CA ASN A 346 -45.47 21.98 0.52
C ASN A 346 -45.79 21.59 1.97
N ASN A 347 -44.76 21.50 2.82
CA ASN A 347 -44.89 21.52 4.27
C ASN A 347 -43.93 22.56 4.87
N LEU A 348 -44.23 23.84 4.68
CA LEU A 348 -43.77 24.90 5.57
C LEU A 348 -44.85 25.96 5.74
N LYS A 349 -45.52 25.90 6.88
CA LYS A 349 -46.43 26.96 7.36
C LYS A 349 -45.61 28.25 7.53
N LYS A 350 -45.91 29.28 6.73
CA LYS A 350 -45.71 30.68 7.13
C LYS A 350 -46.90 31.55 6.74
N LEU A 351 -47.34 32.31 7.73
CA LEU A 351 -48.45 33.25 7.78
C LEU A 351 -48.23 34.43 6.78
N GLY A 352 -49.31 34.94 6.16
CA GLY A 352 -49.34 35.89 5.02
C GLY A 352 -48.85 37.34 5.29
N PRO A 353 -49.31 38.40 4.56
CA PRO A 353 -50.38 38.47 3.55
C PRO A 353 -50.12 39.33 2.26
N LEU A 354 -51.02 39.16 1.27
CA LEU A 354 -51.49 40.12 0.22
C LEU A 354 -50.50 40.72 -0.79
N LEU A 355 -50.70 40.46 -2.09
CA LEU A 355 -51.20 41.42 -3.12
C LEU A 355 -51.03 40.88 -4.56
N GLY A 356 -52.07 41.01 -5.38
CA GLY A 356 -51.93 41.52 -6.76
C GLY A 356 -51.61 40.55 -7.92
N ASN A 357 -52.62 40.33 -8.76
CA ASN A 357 -52.56 39.76 -10.12
C ASN A 357 -51.38 40.25 -10.98
N ARG A 358 -50.72 39.33 -11.70
CA ARG A 358 -50.52 39.38 -13.18
C ARG A 358 -49.87 38.10 -13.70
N ALA A 359 -50.43 37.57 -14.78
CA ALA A 359 -49.87 36.47 -15.58
C ALA A 359 -48.78 36.98 -16.53
N LEU A 360 -47.72 36.19 -16.77
CA LEU A 360 -46.88 36.12 -17.99
C LEU A 360 -45.83 34.98 -17.84
N PRO A 361 -45.18 34.53 -18.94
CA PRO A 361 -45.49 33.36 -19.76
C PRO A 361 -44.62 32.12 -19.43
N GLU A 362 -45.02 30.95 -19.94
CA GLU A 362 -44.25 29.70 -19.93
C GLU A 362 -42.98 29.83 -20.81
N GLU A 363 -41.79 29.78 -20.21
CA GLU A 363 -40.55 29.46 -20.91
C GLU A 363 -39.83 28.30 -20.21
N ASP A 364 -39.75 27.17 -20.93
CA ASP A 364 -38.75 26.09 -20.92
C ASP A 364 -38.12 25.65 -19.58
N ASN A 365 -38.87 24.79 -18.88
CA ASN A 365 -38.44 24.03 -17.70
C ASN A 365 -37.33 22.99 -17.96
N LEU A 366 -36.99 22.67 -19.21
CA LEU A 366 -36.03 21.61 -19.53
C LEU A 366 -34.59 21.96 -19.16
N GLN A 367 -34.19 23.22 -19.36
CA GLN A 367 -32.83 23.66 -19.03
C GLN A 367 -32.59 23.70 -17.51
N SER A 368 -33.63 24.05 -16.75
CA SER A 368 -33.63 24.02 -15.28
C SER A 368 -33.43 22.60 -14.73
N CYS A 369 -34.14 21.61 -15.30
CA CYS A 369 -34.00 20.21 -14.91
C CYS A 369 -32.62 19.63 -15.25
N LEU A 370 -32.04 20.01 -16.39
CA LEU A 370 -30.70 19.57 -16.78
C LEU A 370 -29.63 20.14 -15.84
N ASN A 371 -29.73 21.42 -15.47
CA ASN A 371 -28.80 22.05 -14.53
C ASN A 371 -28.91 21.48 -13.11
N ALA A 372 -30.09 21.00 -12.70
CA ALA A 372 -30.27 20.35 -11.40
C ALA A 372 -29.63 18.95 -11.34
N TYR A 373 -29.55 18.24 -12.47
CA TYR A 373 -29.00 16.88 -12.54
C TYR A 373 -27.50 16.86 -12.84
N PHE A 374 -27.01 17.77 -13.68
CA PHE A 374 -25.61 17.83 -14.09
C PHE A 374 -24.78 18.90 -13.36
N GLY A 375 -25.43 19.78 -12.59
CA GLY A 375 -24.82 21.01 -12.06
C GLY A 375 -24.71 22.10 -13.14
N PRO A 376 -24.57 23.38 -12.75
CA PRO A 376 -24.30 24.43 -13.72
C PRO A 376 -22.89 24.26 -14.30
N GLU A 377 -22.74 24.47 -15.61
CA GLU A 377 -21.42 24.63 -16.25
C GLU A 377 -20.63 25.81 -15.67
#